data_AF-A0A920NP44-F1
#
_entry.id   AF-A0A920NP44-F1
#
_cell.length_a   1.000
_cell.length_b   1.000
_cell.length_c   1.000
_cell.angle_alpha   90.00
_cell.angle_beta   90.00
_cell.angle_gamma   90.00
#
_symmetry.space_group_name_H-M   'P 1'
#
loop_
_entity.id
_entity.type
_entity.pdbx_description
1 polymer ?
#
loop_
_entity_poly.entity_id
_entity_poly.type
_entity_poly.pdbx_seq_one_letter_code
_entity_poly.pdbx_strand_id
1 'polypeptide(L)' 'MEIREALMMTASQADIPNNDYGYGPGNIWSALFYDYRDQI' A
#
# COMPACT_ATOMS: atom_id res chain seq x y z
N MET A 1 8.83 -7.15 6.47
CA MET A 1 7.64 -6.56 5.87
C MET A 1 6.69 -6.22 7.00
N GLU A 2 6.42 -4.94 7.25
CA GLU A 2 5.36 -4.57 8.19
C GLU A 2 4.02 -4.57 7.46
N ILE A 3 2.97 -5.13 8.09
CA ILE A 3 1.61 -5.20 7.51
C ILE A 3 1.12 -3.81 7.08
N ARG A 4 1.48 -2.78 7.85
CA ARG A 4 1.17 -1.38 7.54
C ARG A 4 1.71 -0.94 6.17
N GLU A 5 2.95 -1.29 5.87
CA GLU A 5 3.62 -0.94 4.63
C GLU A 5 2.94 -1.59 3.42
N ALA A 6 2.70 -2.90 3.48
CA ALA A 6 2.01 -3.61 2.40
C ALA A 6 0.61 -3.03 2.11
N LEU A 7 -0.12 -2.63 3.15
CA LEU A 7 -1.43 -2.01 3.01
C LEU A 7 -1.35 -0.61 2.38
N MET A 8 -0.33 0.19 2.73
CA MET A 8 -0.16 1.55 2.20
C MET A 8 0.35 1.55 0.77
N MET A 9 1.36 0.73 0.48
CA MET A 9 2.04 0.68 -0.83
C MET A 9 1.19 0.05 -1.93
N THR A 10 0.15 -0.72 -1.57
CA THR A 10 -0.74 -1.36 -2.55
C THR A 10 -2.08 -0.65 -2.68
N ALA A 11 -2.34 0.37 -1.86
CA ALA A 11 -3.58 1.12 -1.92
C ALA A 11 -3.67 1.97 -3.20
N SER A 12 -4.89 2.30 -3.59
CA SER A 12 -5.18 3.00 -4.86
C SER A 12 -4.52 4.38 -5.02
N GLN A 13 -4.11 5.02 -3.92
CA GLN A 13 -3.40 6.30 -3.91
C GLN A 13 -2.05 6.19 -3.19
N ALA A 14 -1.38 5.03 -3.30
CA ALA A 14 -0.07 4.77 -2.70
C ALA A 14 0.94 5.92 -2.93
N ASP A 15 0.99 6.43 -4.16
CA ASP A 15 1.96 7.46 -4.59
C ASP A 15 1.53 8.90 -4.27
N ILE A 16 0.24 9.14 -3.99
CA ILE A 16 -0.34 10.48 -3.79
C ILE A 16 -1.34 10.50 -2.63
N PRO A 17 -0.92 10.11 -1.41
CA PRO A 17 -1.79 10.16 -0.26
C PRO A 17 -2.20 11.61 0.06
N ASN A 18 -3.41 11.77 0.58
CA ASN A 18 -3.93 13.07 1.01
C ASN A 18 -4.57 12.99 2.40
N ASN A 19 -4.88 14.15 2.97
CA ASN A 19 -5.41 14.24 4.34
C ASN A 19 -6.91 13.91 4.44
N ASP A 20 -7.62 13.85 3.31
CA ASP A 20 -9.06 13.59 3.29
C ASP A 20 -9.33 12.08 3.24
N TYR A 21 -8.48 11.30 2.55
CA TYR A 21 -8.69 9.89 2.23
C TYR A 21 -7.47 8.98 2.49
N GLY A 22 -6.37 9.52 3.02
CA GLY A 22 -5.14 8.77 3.25
C GLY A 22 -4.55 8.23 1.95
N TYR A 23 -4.19 6.95 1.94
CA TYR A 23 -3.69 6.24 0.74
C TYR A 23 -4.84 5.72 -0.16
N GLY A 24 -6.07 6.17 0.08
CA GLY A 24 -7.27 5.70 -0.61
C GLY A 24 -7.68 4.27 -0.22
N PRO A 25 -8.68 3.71 -0.92
CA PRO A 25 -9.08 2.32 -0.74
C PRO A 25 -7.90 1.34 -0.83
N GLY A 26 -7.78 0.46 0.16
CA GLY A 26 -6.74 -0.57 0.21
C GLY A 26 -7.01 -1.71 -0.77
N ASN A 27 -5.93 -2.26 -1.35
CA ASN A 27 -6.01 -3.42 -2.23
C ASN A 27 -5.52 -4.67 -1.49
N ILE A 28 -6.44 -5.36 -0.80
CA ILE A 28 -6.10 -6.52 0.05
C ILE A 28 -5.43 -7.62 -0.76
N TRP A 29 -5.87 -7.86 -1.99
CA TRP A 29 -5.28 -8.90 -2.84
C TRP A 29 -3.81 -8.58 -3.13
N SER A 30 -3.52 -7.35 -3.52
CA SER A 30 -2.13 -6.93 -3.78
C SER A 30 -1.30 -6.90 -2.50
N ALA A 31 -1.87 -6.48 -1.36
CA ALA A 31 -1.18 -6.47 -0.07
C ALA A 31 -0.76 -7.87 0.42
N LEU A 32 -1.56 -8.91 0.14
CA LEU A 32 -1.23 -10.30 0.49
C LEU A 32 0.01 -10.82 -0.25
N PHE A 33 0.23 -10.34 -1.48
CA PHE A 33 1.33 -10.76 -2.35
C PHE A 33 2.40 -9.67 -2.52
N TYR A 34 2.34 -8.63 -1.70
CA TYR A 34 3.34 -7.56 -1.72
C TYR A 34 4.69 -8.14 -1.29
N ASP A 35 5.69 -8.13 -2.17
CA ASP A 35 7.06 -8.47 -1.80
C ASP A 35 7.92 -7.19 -1.82
N TYR A 36 8.22 -6.69 -0.62
CA TYR A 36 9.09 -5.53 -0.41
C TYR A 36 10.51 -5.73 -1.00
N ARG A 37 10.96 -6.97 -1.17
CA ARG A 37 12.33 -7.27 -1.61
C ARG A 37 12.62 -6.87 -3.05
N ASP A 38 11.59 -6.70 -3.89
CA ASP A 38 11.74 -6.30 -5.29
C ASP A 38 11.79 -4.78 -5.50
N GLN A 39 11.76 -3.97 -4.42
CA GLN A 39 11.77 -2.51 -4.48
C GLN A 39 13.12 -1.87 -4.05
N ILE A 40 14.20 -2.66 -3.95
CA ILE A 40 15.57 -2.20 -3.62
C ILE A 40 16.52 -2.44 -4.81
#